data_AF-T0RYH1-F1
#
_entry.id   AF-T0RYH1-F1
#
_cell.length_a   1.000
_cell.length_b   1.000
_cell.length_c   1.000
_cell.angle_alpha   90.00
_cell.angle_beta   90.00
_cell.angle_gamma   90.00
#
_symmetry.space_group_name_H-M   'P 1'
#
loop_
_entity.id
_entity.type
_entity.pdbx_description
1 polymer ?
#
loop_
_entity_poly.entity_id
_entity_poly.type
_entity_poly.pdbx_seq_one_letter_code
_entity_poly.pdbx_strand_id
1 'polypeptide(L)'
;MNYIIVGTLIFVSNLMLAVNWFMLKEHKSLLMLIIGAICFLISMVFLIKEALRVKSVNEMLLVLKSKVDALSGVSDQISSTSSNLSEGALEQAEGLQQTVSAMDEINAMVQRNTDFTEESKKETQQCLSTVQESSRIMNELRTAFATIKEGNLEFERFVKENNVKFDEIKNVISDISEKTQVINDIVFQTKLLAFNASVEAARAGEHGKGFAVVAEEVGSLATMSGKAADEISEMLEKGLHTVNKIVDDTTKSVEELVEDATKNIESGEGQVENSLTAFEDISTRVNLVTDKISEISSASHEQTIGIQEVSKAINLLEQNNQRSTLVSRQAFEISVSLNEEFNELEKQFESIFSQVYKDGSSPKIELSDFKWNDKFLLGVNEMDDEHKILIAKINKLVKSLNKENQKLIEENFIDLRDYTVLHFRDEEEFMQRVQYPDFEAHSKIHENMLAKFGSFQEQVFDGTLDKKKFVAFLKNWLVSHILGVDMQYAEHSKRV
;
A
#
# COMPACT_ATOMS: atom_id res chain seq x y z
N MET A 1 -43.06 -6.02 84.73
CA MET A 1 -42.81 -7.48 84.78
C MET A 1 -43.68 -8.19 85.83
N ASN A 2 -43.84 -7.68 87.06
CA ASN A 2 -44.67 -8.32 88.10
C ASN A 2 -46.19 -8.43 87.79
N TYR A 3 -46.79 -7.49 87.05
CA TYR A 3 -48.23 -7.53 86.75
C TYR A 3 -48.64 -8.63 85.76
N ILE A 4 -47.76 -9.03 84.83
CA ILE A 4 -48.02 -10.12 83.89
C ILE A 4 -47.94 -11.47 84.63
N ILE A 5 -47.02 -11.61 85.57
CA ILE A 5 -46.84 -12.81 86.40
C ILE A 5 -48.03 -12.97 87.37
N VAL A 6 -48.47 -11.90 88.02
CA VAL A 6 -49.66 -11.93 88.90
C VAL A 6 -50.93 -12.19 88.09
N GLY A 7 -51.07 -11.58 86.90
CA GLY A 7 -52.21 -11.82 86.01
C GLY A 7 -52.28 -13.26 85.48
N THR A 8 -51.14 -13.87 85.14
CA THR A 8 -51.09 -15.29 84.74
C THR A 8 -51.33 -16.24 85.91
N LEU A 9 -50.82 -15.95 87.11
CA LEU A 9 -51.11 -16.74 88.32
C LEU A 9 -52.59 -16.71 88.70
N ILE A 10 -53.25 -15.54 88.61
CA ILE A 10 -54.69 -15.39 88.86
C ILE A 10 -55.50 -16.11 87.77
N PHE A 11 -55.09 -16.03 86.50
CA PHE A 11 -55.76 -16.75 85.41
C PHE A 11 -55.64 -18.26 85.56
N VAL A 12 -54.44 -18.78 85.88
CA VAL A 12 -54.21 -20.21 86.11
C VAL A 12 -54.94 -20.70 87.36
N SER A 13 -54.97 -19.91 88.44
CA SER A 13 -55.72 -20.22 89.65
C SER A 13 -57.23 -20.28 89.39
N ASN A 14 -57.79 -19.29 88.68
CA ASN A 14 -59.21 -19.29 88.32
C ASN A 14 -59.56 -20.40 87.33
N LEU A 15 -58.66 -20.73 86.39
CA LEU A 15 -58.82 -21.84 85.47
C LEU A 15 -58.81 -23.19 86.21
N MET A 16 -57.89 -23.36 87.16
CA MET A 16 -57.84 -24.54 88.06
C MET A 16 -59.11 -24.66 88.89
N LEU A 17 -59.62 -23.56 89.45
CA LEU A 17 -60.87 -23.54 90.21
C LEU A 17 -62.09 -23.85 89.33
N ALA A 18 -62.15 -23.30 88.12
CA ALA A 18 -63.20 -23.59 87.16
C ALA A 18 -63.18 -25.06 86.73
N VAL A 19 -62.00 -25.63 86.43
CA VAL A 19 -61.81 -27.05 86.11
C VAL A 19 -62.21 -27.94 87.29
N ASN A 20 -61.80 -27.58 88.51
CA ASN A 20 -62.14 -28.33 89.72
C ASN A 20 -63.65 -28.29 90.02
N TRP A 21 -64.29 -27.13 89.87
CA TRP A 21 -65.75 -26.97 89.99
C TRP A 21 -66.50 -27.78 88.93
N PHE A 22 -65.99 -27.83 87.70
CA PHE A 22 -66.57 -28.60 86.60
C PHE A 22 -66.35 -30.12 86.72
N MET A 23 -65.29 -30.55 87.40
CA MET A 23 -64.99 -31.96 87.72
C MET A 23 -65.86 -32.53 88.86
N LEU A 24 -66.36 -31.65 89.74
CA LEU A 24 -67.21 -31.99 90.90
C LEU A 24 -68.71 -32.12 90.56
N LYS A 25 -69.20 -31.44 89.52
CA LYS A 25 -70.52 -31.71 88.91
C LYS A 25 -70.36 -32.76 87.80
N GLU A 26 -71.36 -33.61 87.55
CA GLU A 26 -71.35 -34.73 86.59
C GLU A 26 -71.09 -34.37 85.08
N HIS A 27 -70.46 -33.24 84.76
CA HIS A 27 -70.18 -32.76 83.40
C HIS A 27 -68.78 -33.13 82.87
N LYS A 28 -68.14 -34.17 83.41
CA LYS A 28 -66.83 -34.66 82.95
C LYS A 28 -66.79 -34.94 81.44
N SER A 29 -67.91 -35.38 80.87
CA SER A 29 -68.07 -35.63 79.44
C SER A 29 -67.96 -34.35 78.59
N LEU A 30 -68.55 -33.23 79.02
CA LEU A 30 -68.51 -31.96 78.29
C LEU A 30 -67.11 -31.32 78.32
N LEU A 31 -66.42 -31.37 79.46
CA LEU A 31 -65.05 -30.86 79.58
C LEU A 31 -64.06 -31.65 78.70
N MET A 32 -64.19 -32.98 78.68
CA MET A 32 -63.38 -33.84 77.80
C MET A 32 -63.64 -33.55 76.32
N LEU A 33 -64.88 -33.22 75.94
CA LEU A 33 -65.25 -32.87 74.56
C LEU A 33 -64.67 -31.51 74.13
N ILE A 34 -64.67 -30.52 75.02
CA ILE A 34 -64.04 -29.20 74.78
C ILE A 34 -62.52 -29.33 74.67
N ILE A 35 -61.87 -30.08 75.56
CA ILE A 35 -60.42 -30.33 75.49
C ILE A 35 -60.08 -31.08 74.20
N GLY A 36 -60.86 -32.09 73.83
CA GLY A 36 -60.70 -32.81 72.56
C GLY A 36 -60.83 -31.89 71.34
N ALA A 37 -61.83 -30.99 71.33
CA ALA A 37 -62.03 -30.02 70.26
C ALA A 37 -60.88 -29.00 70.17
N ILE A 38 -60.35 -28.53 71.30
CA ILE A 38 -59.18 -27.63 71.34
C ILE A 38 -57.92 -28.34 70.86
N CYS A 39 -57.65 -29.57 71.30
CA CYS A 39 -56.53 -30.38 70.82
C CYS A 39 -56.63 -30.66 69.31
N PHE A 40 -57.84 -30.94 68.81
CA PHE A 40 -58.10 -31.09 67.39
C PHE A 40 -57.85 -29.79 66.61
N LEU A 41 -58.33 -28.64 67.10
CA LEU A 41 -58.07 -27.33 66.50
C LEU A 41 -56.58 -26.97 66.48
N ILE A 42 -55.85 -27.23 67.56
CA ILE A 42 -54.40 -27.00 67.64
C ILE A 42 -53.66 -27.92 66.66
N SER A 43 -54.03 -29.21 66.61
CA SER A 43 -53.47 -30.17 65.65
C SER A 43 -53.78 -29.77 64.20
N MET A 44 -55.00 -29.32 63.92
CA MET A 44 -55.42 -28.83 62.60
C MET A 44 -54.67 -27.57 62.19
N VAL A 45 -54.49 -26.59 63.09
CA VAL A 45 -53.69 -25.38 62.83
C VAL A 45 -52.22 -25.74 62.62
N PHE A 46 -51.67 -26.70 63.36
CA PHE A 46 -50.32 -27.20 63.15
C PHE A 46 -50.16 -27.86 61.78
N LEU A 47 -51.09 -28.75 61.40
CA LEU A 47 -51.11 -29.39 60.08
C LEU A 47 -51.26 -28.39 58.93
N ILE A 48 -52.12 -27.38 59.07
CA ILE A 48 -52.28 -26.31 58.07
C ILE A 48 -50.99 -25.48 57.97
N LYS A 49 -50.35 -25.12 59.08
CA LYS A 49 -49.08 -24.39 59.07
C LYS A 49 -47.97 -25.21 58.40
N GLU A 50 -47.89 -26.50 58.69
CA GLU A 50 -46.89 -27.37 58.07
C GLU A 50 -47.17 -27.57 56.57
N ALA A 51 -48.44 -27.75 56.18
CA ALA A 51 -48.84 -27.84 54.78
C ALA A 51 -48.52 -26.55 53.99
N LEU A 52 -48.77 -25.37 54.59
CA LEU A 52 -48.41 -24.08 53.97
C LEU A 52 -46.89 -23.92 53.86
N ARG A 53 -46.12 -24.37 54.85
CA ARG A 53 -44.64 -24.36 54.79
C ARG A 53 -44.12 -25.26 53.68
N VAL A 54 -44.62 -26.50 53.59
CA VAL A 54 -44.23 -27.44 52.53
C VAL A 54 -44.57 -26.88 51.14
N LYS A 55 -45.75 -26.27 50.99
CA LYS A 55 -46.15 -25.60 49.74
C LYS A 55 -45.17 -24.48 49.37
N SER A 56 -44.83 -23.60 50.32
CA SER A 56 -43.89 -22.49 50.08
C SER A 56 -42.48 -22.98 49.72
N VAL A 57 -41.97 -24.00 50.40
CA VAL A 57 -40.66 -24.61 50.08
C VAL A 57 -40.68 -25.23 48.70
N ASN A 58 -41.77 -25.92 48.33
CA ASN A 58 -41.92 -26.52 47.01
C ASN A 58 -41.95 -25.46 45.90
N GLU A 59 -42.68 -24.37 46.09
CA GLU A 59 -42.69 -23.23 45.15
C GLU A 59 -41.29 -22.63 44.98
N MET A 60 -40.54 -22.43 46.07
CA MET A 60 -39.14 -21.95 45.99
C MET A 60 -38.23 -22.95 45.26
N LEU A 61 -38.40 -24.24 45.50
CA LEU A 61 -37.60 -25.31 44.88
C LEU A 61 -37.83 -25.39 43.36
N LEU A 62 -39.08 -25.20 42.92
CA LEU A 62 -39.45 -25.12 41.50
C LEU A 62 -38.85 -23.90 40.81
N VAL A 63 -38.89 -22.74 41.47
CA VAL A 63 -38.24 -21.53 40.97
C VAL A 63 -36.73 -21.74 40.86
N LEU A 64 -36.11 -22.33 41.88
CA LEU A 64 -34.67 -22.59 41.88
C LEU A 64 -34.25 -23.57 40.78
N LYS A 65 -35.00 -24.66 40.58
CA LYS A 65 -34.76 -25.60 39.47
C LYS A 65 -34.82 -24.89 38.12
N SER A 66 -35.83 -24.06 37.89
CA SER A 66 -35.93 -23.26 36.66
C SER A 66 -34.75 -22.31 36.46
N LYS A 67 -34.16 -21.76 37.53
CA LYS A 67 -32.96 -20.93 37.43
C LYS A 67 -31.70 -21.73 37.12
N VAL A 68 -31.58 -22.95 37.66
CA VAL A 68 -30.49 -23.88 37.35
C VAL A 68 -30.55 -24.30 35.88
N ASP A 69 -31.73 -24.62 35.35
CA ASP A 69 -31.91 -24.95 33.92
C ASP A 69 -31.49 -23.79 33.01
N ALA A 70 -31.86 -22.56 33.40
CA ALA A 70 -31.48 -21.37 32.66
C ALA A 70 -29.95 -21.14 32.69
N LEU A 71 -29.31 -21.37 33.84
CA LEU A 71 -27.85 -21.22 34.00
C LEU A 71 -27.07 -22.30 33.24
N SER A 72 -27.56 -23.54 33.19
CA SER A 72 -26.98 -24.60 32.33
C SER A 72 -27.00 -24.20 30.86
N GLY A 73 -28.12 -23.64 30.38
CA GLY A 73 -28.19 -23.09 29.02
C GLY A 73 -27.22 -21.94 28.76
N VAL A 74 -26.97 -21.05 29.74
CA VAL A 74 -25.94 -20.01 29.63
C VAL A 74 -24.54 -20.64 29.55
N SER A 75 -24.28 -21.69 30.33
CA SER A 75 -22.99 -22.41 30.32
C SER A 75 -22.70 -23.01 28.94
N ASP A 76 -23.69 -23.67 28.33
CA ASP A 76 -23.58 -24.20 26.96
C ASP A 76 -23.27 -23.10 25.94
N GLN A 77 -23.85 -21.90 26.13
CA GLN A 77 -23.58 -20.75 25.28
C GLN A 77 -22.15 -20.21 25.45
N ILE A 78 -21.66 -20.08 26.69
CA ILE A 78 -20.27 -19.67 26.95
C ILE A 78 -19.29 -20.67 26.34
N SER A 79 -19.56 -21.97 26.46
CA SER A 79 -18.77 -23.03 25.82
C SER A 79 -18.70 -22.85 24.30
N SER A 80 -19.85 -22.65 23.65
CA SER A 80 -19.91 -22.42 22.20
C SER A 80 -19.18 -21.14 21.77
N THR A 81 -19.40 -20.03 22.46
CA THR A 81 -18.74 -18.74 22.14
C THR A 81 -17.23 -18.83 22.38
N SER A 82 -16.80 -19.55 23.42
CA SER A 82 -15.38 -19.79 23.67
C SER A 82 -14.76 -20.58 22.53
N SER A 83 -15.40 -21.65 22.06
CA SER A 83 -14.93 -22.41 20.90
C SER A 83 -14.73 -21.51 19.67
N ASN A 84 -15.73 -20.68 19.34
CA ASN A 84 -15.64 -19.75 18.20
C ASN A 84 -14.53 -18.72 18.38
N LEU A 85 -14.33 -18.20 19.61
CA LEU A 85 -13.22 -17.28 19.90
C LEU A 85 -11.86 -17.96 19.72
N SER A 86 -11.75 -19.25 20.08
CA SER A 86 -10.51 -20.01 19.86
C SER A 86 -10.25 -20.23 18.37
N GLU A 87 -11.28 -20.48 17.58
CA GLU A 87 -11.18 -20.65 16.12
C GLU A 87 -10.75 -19.32 15.46
N GLY A 88 -11.42 -18.21 15.78
CA GLY A 88 -11.03 -16.90 15.28
C GLY A 88 -9.61 -16.48 15.67
N ALA A 89 -9.15 -16.86 16.88
CA ALA A 89 -7.76 -16.64 17.29
C ALA A 89 -6.76 -17.47 16.46
N LEU A 90 -7.13 -18.70 16.04
CA LEU A 90 -6.29 -19.50 15.15
C LEU A 90 -6.21 -18.88 13.75
N GLU A 91 -7.34 -18.44 13.19
CA GLU A 91 -7.38 -17.73 11.91
C GLU A 91 -6.55 -16.44 11.96
N GLN A 92 -6.63 -15.68 13.06
CA GLN A 92 -5.82 -14.49 13.27
C GLN A 92 -4.32 -14.82 13.33
N ALA A 93 -3.93 -15.96 13.92
CA ALA A 93 -2.53 -16.40 13.93
C ALA A 93 -2.01 -16.64 12.50
N GLU A 94 -2.81 -17.26 11.64
CA GLU A 94 -2.45 -17.49 10.24
C GLU A 94 -2.26 -16.18 9.48
N GLY A 95 -3.18 -15.22 9.65
CA GLY A 95 -3.07 -13.88 9.07
C GLY A 95 -1.84 -13.10 9.56
N LEU A 96 -1.50 -13.22 10.85
CA LEU A 96 -0.29 -12.63 11.40
C LEU A 96 0.97 -13.24 10.79
N GLN A 97 1.01 -14.56 10.62
CA GLN A 97 2.15 -15.24 10.00
C GLN A 97 2.38 -14.78 8.55
N GLN A 98 1.31 -14.62 7.77
CA GLN A 98 1.39 -14.06 6.41
C GLN A 98 1.90 -12.62 6.43
N THR A 99 1.43 -11.81 7.38
CA THR A 99 1.87 -10.42 7.52
C THR A 99 3.36 -10.34 7.87
N VAL A 100 3.88 -11.23 8.73
CA VAL A 100 5.32 -11.32 9.03
C VAL A 100 6.12 -11.65 7.76
N SER A 101 5.68 -12.63 6.97
CA SER A 101 6.37 -12.97 5.72
C SER A 101 6.39 -11.82 4.72
N ALA A 102 5.30 -11.08 4.58
CA ALA A 102 5.26 -9.88 3.76
C ALA A 102 6.19 -8.78 4.30
N MET A 103 6.32 -8.63 5.62
CA MET A 103 7.25 -7.69 6.23
C MET A 103 8.71 -8.04 5.98
N ASP A 104 9.07 -9.32 6.02
CA ASP A 104 10.43 -9.77 5.68
C ASP A 104 10.77 -9.46 4.22
N GLU A 105 9.82 -9.63 3.30
CA GLU A 105 9.99 -9.28 1.89
C GLU A 105 10.15 -7.77 1.68
N ILE A 106 9.32 -6.96 2.36
CA ILE A 106 9.44 -5.50 2.35
C ILE A 106 10.80 -5.08 2.90
N ASN A 107 11.26 -5.66 4.00
CA ASN A 107 12.57 -5.37 4.58
C ASN A 107 13.70 -5.68 3.60
N ALA A 108 13.64 -6.82 2.90
CA ALA A 108 14.60 -7.17 1.85
C ALA A 108 14.54 -6.19 0.65
N MET A 109 13.36 -5.67 0.30
CA MET A 109 13.24 -4.62 -0.72
C MET A 109 13.87 -3.30 -0.28
N VAL A 110 13.66 -2.86 0.96
CA VAL A 110 14.26 -1.62 1.48
C VAL A 110 15.77 -1.72 1.56
N GLN A 111 16.31 -2.89 1.94
CA GLN A 111 17.75 -3.13 1.92
C GLN A 111 18.30 -3.04 0.49
N ARG A 112 17.63 -3.67 -0.49
CA ARG A 112 18.03 -3.56 -1.91
C ARG A 112 17.96 -2.12 -2.43
N ASN A 113 16.96 -1.34 -2.04
CA ASN A 113 16.90 0.08 -2.39
C ASN A 113 18.11 0.85 -1.85
N THR A 114 18.51 0.56 -0.61
CA THR A 114 19.71 1.16 0.00
C THR A 114 20.96 0.81 -0.81
N ASP A 115 21.15 -0.46 -1.16
CA ASP A 115 22.29 -0.90 -1.96
C ASP A 115 22.29 -0.24 -3.36
N PHE A 116 21.13 -0.17 -4.02
CA PHE A 116 20.97 0.50 -5.32
C PHE A 116 21.25 2.00 -5.25
N THR A 117 20.88 2.68 -4.16
CA THR A 117 21.19 4.10 -4.00
C THR A 117 22.69 4.34 -3.91
N GLU A 118 23.42 3.48 -3.20
CA GLU A 118 24.88 3.61 -3.07
C GLU A 118 25.59 3.32 -4.40
N GLU A 119 25.17 2.27 -5.12
CA GLU A 119 25.70 1.97 -6.45
C GLU A 119 25.39 3.11 -7.45
N SER A 120 24.15 3.61 -7.48
CA SER A 120 23.75 4.71 -8.36
C SER A 120 24.54 5.97 -8.06
N LYS A 121 24.82 6.26 -6.78
CA LYS A 121 25.65 7.40 -6.38
C LYS A 121 27.06 7.27 -6.94
N LYS A 122 27.68 6.10 -6.86
CA LYS A 122 29.00 5.83 -7.45
C LYS A 122 28.99 6.03 -8.97
N GLU A 123 28.00 5.50 -9.67
CA GLU A 123 27.87 5.65 -11.13
C GLU A 123 27.68 7.12 -11.54
N THR A 124 26.87 7.89 -10.82
CA THR A 124 26.72 9.34 -11.09
C THR A 124 28.03 10.11 -10.89
N GLN A 125 28.82 9.78 -9.87
CA GLN A 125 30.14 10.39 -9.66
C GLN A 125 31.12 10.05 -10.78
N GLN A 126 31.11 8.81 -11.25
CA GLN A 126 31.94 8.39 -12.39
C GLN A 126 31.52 9.09 -13.69
N CYS A 127 30.21 9.26 -13.91
CA CYS A 127 29.68 10.02 -15.04
C CYS A 127 30.16 11.47 -15.01
N LEU A 128 30.07 12.14 -13.84
CA LEU A 128 30.53 13.52 -13.69
C LEU A 128 32.04 13.67 -13.99
N SER A 129 32.86 12.74 -13.50
CA SER A 129 34.29 12.69 -13.81
C SER A 129 34.56 12.53 -15.32
N THR A 130 33.81 11.65 -15.98
CA THR A 130 33.93 11.43 -17.44
C THR A 130 33.54 12.66 -18.23
N VAL A 131 32.49 13.38 -17.80
CA VAL A 131 32.04 14.62 -18.44
C VAL A 131 33.08 15.74 -18.25
N GLN A 132 33.67 15.87 -17.07
CA GLN A 132 34.75 16.82 -16.82
C GLN A 132 35.96 16.57 -17.73
N GLU A 133 36.37 15.31 -17.88
CA GLU A 133 37.45 14.93 -18.78
C GLU A 133 37.08 15.21 -20.25
N SER A 134 35.84 14.94 -20.65
CA SER A 134 35.36 15.24 -22.01
C SER A 134 35.37 16.74 -22.30
N SER A 135 34.96 17.57 -21.34
CA SER A 135 35.04 19.04 -21.45
C SER A 135 36.49 19.54 -21.53
N ARG A 136 37.43 18.87 -20.85
CA ARG A 136 38.87 19.17 -20.95
C ARG A 136 39.37 18.91 -22.37
N ILE A 137 39.04 17.75 -22.94
CA ILE A 137 39.41 17.37 -24.31
C ILE A 137 38.82 18.35 -25.34
N MET A 138 37.56 18.77 -25.17
CA MET A 138 36.95 19.76 -26.07
C MET A 138 37.64 21.13 -26.01
N ASN A 139 38.10 21.55 -24.83
CA ASN A 139 38.90 22.78 -24.70
C ASN A 139 40.28 22.67 -25.36
N GLU A 140 40.92 21.50 -25.30
CA GLU A 140 42.15 21.24 -26.05
C GLU A 140 41.89 21.31 -27.56
N LEU A 141 40.78 20.74 -28.02
CA LEU A 141 40.39 20.78 -29.43
C LEU A 141 40.09 22.22 -29.91
N ARG A 142 39.44 23.04 -29.08
CA ARG A 142 39.27 24.49 -29.34
C ARG A 142 40.62 25.19 -29.52
N THR A 143 41.60 24.86 -28.67
CA THR A 143 42.96 25.41 -28.75
C THR A 143 43.69 24.95 -30.02
N ALA A 144 43.47 23.70 -30.43
CA ALA A 144 44.02 23.17 -31.68
C ALA A 144 43.44 23.92 -32.90
N PHE A 145 42.12 24.16 -32.95
CA PHE A 145 41.50 24.96 -34.01
C PHE A 145 42.05 26.39 -34.08
N ALA A 146 42.24 27.04 -32.93
CA ALA A 146 42.85 28.37 -32.87
C ALA A 146 44.28 28.37 -33.44
N THR A 147 45.09 27.36 -33.08
CA THR A 147 46.45 27.19 -33.62
C THR A 147 46.44 26.96 -35.14
N ILE A 148 45.51 26.15 -35.66
CA ILE A 148 45.39 25.90 -37.11
C ILE A 148 44.98 27.18 -37.84
N LYS A 149 44.05 27.96 -37.27
CA LYS A 149 43.62 29.25 -37.82
C LYS A 149 44.79 30.23 -37.94
N GLU A 150 45.61 30.32 -36.90
CA GLU A 150 46.82 31.14 -36.94
C GLU A 150 47.83 30.64 -37.99
N GLY A 151 48.04 29.33 -38.08
CA GLY A 151 48.90 28.73 -39.10
C GLY A 151 48.44 29.00 -40.54
N ASN A 152 47.13 29.03 -40.80
CA ASN A 152 46.58 29.39 -42.11
C ASN A 152 46.87 30.85 -42.48
N LEU A 153 46.74 31.78 -41.53
CA LEU A 153 47.06 33.19 -41.74
C LEU A 153 48.56 33.42 -41.97
N GLU A 154 49.42 32.64 -41.30
CA GLU A 154 50.86 32.67 -41.53
C GLU A 154 51.21 32.12 -42.92
N PHE A 155 50.57 31.02 -43.34
CA PHE A 155 50.74 30.45 -44.67
C PHE A 155 50.32 31.42 -45.80
N GLU A 156 49.16 32.07 -45.65
CA GLU A 156 48.68 33.10 -46.58
C GLU A 156 49.71 34.24 -46.71
N ARG A 157 50.25 34.72 -45.58
CA ARG A 157 51.29 35.75 -45.55
C ARG A 157 52.56 35.30 -46.25
N PHE A 158 53.03 34.08 -45.98
CA PHE A 158 54.21 33.51 -46.60
C PHE A 158 54.09 33.43 -48.13
N VAL A 159 52.91 33.04 -48.64
CA VAL A 159 52.66 33.00 -50.08
C VAL A 159 52.66 34.40 -50.67
N LYS A 160 51.99 35.36 -50.01
CA LYS A 160 51.96 36.76 -50.45
C LYS A 160 53.36 37.36 -50.53
N GLU A 161 54.22 37.09 -49.55
CA GLU A 161 55.63 37.50 -49.57
C GLU A 161 56.42 36.85 -50.71
N ASN A 162 56.16 35.58 -51.05
CA ASN A 162 56.80 34.94 -52.20
C ASN A 162 56.32 35.53 -53.54
N ASN A 163 55.04 35.88 -53.66
CA ASN A 163 54.52 36.54 -54.86
C ASN A 163 55.17 37.90 -55.10
N VAL A 164 55.49 38.66 -54.03
CA VAL A 164 56.29 39.90 -54.14
C VAL A 164 57.67 39.62 -54.74
N LYS A 165 58.32 38.53 -54.36
CA LYS A 165 59.63 38.14 -54.95
C LYS A 165 59.50 37.73 -56.41
N PHE A 166 58.38 37.10 -56.81
CA PHE A 166 58.12 36.80 -58.22
C PHE A 166 57.88 38.08 -59.04
N ASP A 167 57.24 39.10 -58.46
CA ASP A 167 57.13 40.41 -59.09
C ASP A 167 58.49 41.08 -59.27
N GLU A 168 59.43 40.93 -58.33
CA GLU A 168 60.81 41.37 -58.51
C GLU A 168 61.50 40.65 -59.69
N ILE A 169 61.32 39.32 -59.81
CA ILE A 169 61.84 38.55 -60.96
C ILE A 169 61.23 39.03 -62.27
N LYS A 170 59.92 39.30 -62.30
CA LYS A 170 59.22 39.86 -63.46
C LYS A 170 59.83 41.19 -63.90
N ASN A 171 60.15 42.08 -62.96
CA ASN A 171 60.82 43.34 -63.25
C ASN A 171 62.20 43.12 -63.87
N VAL A 172 63.00 42.20 -63.32
CA VAL A 172 64.32 41.85 -63.87
C VAL A 172 64.20 41.30 -65.31
N ILE A 173 63.24 40.41 -65.58
CA ILE A 173 63.04 39.88 -66.94
C ILE A 173 62.63 41.00 -67.90
N SER A 174 61.76 41.92 -67.47
CA SER A 174 61.36 43.10 -68.26
C SER A 174 62.55 44.01 -68.60
N ASP A 175 63.41 44.28 -67.62
CA ASP A 175 64.63 45.08 -67.82
C ASP A 175 65.58 44.42 -68.84
N ILE A 176 65.78 43.10 -68.74
CA ILE A 176 66.59 42.34 -69.70
C ILE A 176 65.97 42.38 -71.10
N SER A 177 64.63 42.30 -71.19
CA SER A 177 63.91 42.39 -72.47
C SER A 177 64.13 43.76 -73.14
N GLU A 178 64.05 44.84 -72.38
CA GLU A 178 64.37 46.20 -72.85
C GLU A 178 65.82 46.29 -73.38
N LYS A 179 66.79 45.74 -72.64
CA LYS A 179 68.19 45.75 -73.10
C LYS A 179 68.42 44.87 -74.33
N THR A 180 67.71 43.75 -74.43
CA THR A 180 67.76 42.89 -75.62
C THR A 180 67.20 43.60 -76.85
N GLN A 181 66.13 44.40 -76.67
CA GLN A 181 65.61 45.25 -77.74
C GLN A 181 66.65 46.29 -78.21
N VAL A 182 67.34 46.95 -77.28
CA VAL A 182 68.43 47.88 -77.62
C VAL A 182 69.56 47.18 -78.38
N ILE A 183 69.91 45.94 -77.99
CA ILE A 183 70.91 45.14 -78.73
C ILE A 183 70.43 44.86 -80.16
N ASN A 184 69.15 44.53 -80.34
CA ASN A 184 68.59 44.29 -81.67
C ASN A 184 68.61 45.55 -82.54
N ASP A 185 68.34 46.71 -81.95
CA ASP A 185 68.45 48.01 -82.62
C ASP A 185 69.91 48.30 -83.04
N ILE A 186 70.90 48.00 -82.18
CA ILE A 186 72.33 48.12 -82.50
C ILE A 186 72.71 47.17 -83.63
N VAL A 187 72.21 45.93 -83.62
CA VAL A 187 72.42 44.96 -84.69
C VAL A 187 71.90 45.50 -86.02
N PHE A 188 70.69 46.06 -86.04
CA PHE A 188 70.10 46.62 -87.25
C PHE A 188 70.94 47.77 -87.81
N GLN A 189 71.39 48.68 -86.94
CA GLN A 189 72.32 49.76 -87.32
C GLN A 189 73.65 49.22 -87.84
N THR A 190 74.22 48.20 -87.20
CA THR A 190 75.47 47.57 -87.61
C THR A 190 75.33 46.88 -88.96
N LYS A 191 74.22 46.20 -89.21
CA LYS A 191 73.89 45.56 -90.48
C LYS A 191 73.76 46.59 -91.61
N LEU A 192 73.14 47.74 -91.35
CA LEU A 192 73.06 48.86 -92.30
C LEU A 192 74.45 49.47 -92.58
N LEU A 193 75.26 49.68 -91.55
CA LEU A 193 76.64 50.18 -91.69
C LEU A 193 77.50 49.21 -92.52
N ALA A 194 77.44 47.92 -92.22
CA ALA A 194 78.14 46.86 -92.94
C ALA A 194 77.69 46.77 -94.40
N PHE A 195 76.38 46.86 -94.65
CA PHE A 195 75.82 46.89 -96.01
C PHE A 195 76.33 48.11 -96.79
N ASN A 196 76.25 49.31 -96.20
CA ASN A 196 76.74 50.54 -96.83
C ASN A 196 78.24 50.47 -97.11
N ALA A 197 79.04 49.92 -96.18
CA ALA A 197 80.47 49.73 -96.35
C ALA A 197 80.80 48.71 -97.45
N SER A 198 80.04 47.61 -97.56
CA SER A 198 80.18 46.61 -98.62
C SER A 198 79.87 47.21 -100.01
N VAL A 199 78.82 48.03 -100.11
CA VAL A 199 78.46 48.75 -101.34
C VAL A 199 79.56 49.73 -101.77
N GLU A 200 80.10 50.53 -100.84
CA GLU A 200 81.16 51.50 -101.15
C GLU A 200 82.50 50.81 -101.46
N ALA A 201 82.79 49.68 -100.81
CA ALA A 201 83.94 48.85 -101.12
C ALA A 201 83.85 48.20 -102.52
N ALA A 202 82.66 47.77 -102.95
CA ALA A 202 82.42 47.32 -104.32
C ALA A 202 82.60 48.45 -105.34
N ARG A 203 82.23 49.68 -104.97
CA ARG A 203 82.37 50.90 -105.79
C ARG A 203 83.84 51.32 -106.00
N ALA A 204 84.71 51.02 -105.05
CA ALA A 204 86.16 51.28 -105.12
C ALA A 204 86.94 50.26 -105.98
N GLY A 205 86.28 49.24 -106.55
CA GLY A 205 86.89 48.27 -107.47
C GLY A 205 87.99 47.41 -106.83
N GLU A 206 89.12 47.23 -107.52
CA GLU A 206 90.23 46.38 -107.05
C GLU A 206 90.84 46.84 -105.70
N HIS A 207 90.79 48.15 -105.40
CA HIS A 207 91.32 48.70 -104.14
C HIS A 207 90.41 48.46 -102.92
N GLY A 208 89.13 48.13 -103.14
CA GLY A 208 88.14 47.92 -102.08
C GLY A 208 87.92 46.46 -101.67
N LYS A 209 88.52 45.48 -102.38
CA LYS A 209 88.26 44.04 -102.17
C LYS A 209 88.48 43.57 -100.72
N GLY A 210 89.55 44.03 -100.07
CA GLY A 210 89.83 43.66 -98.67
C GLY A 210 88.80 44.23 -97.69
N PHE A 211 88.31 45.46 -97.93
CA PHE A 211 87.27 46.09 -97.13
C PHE A 211 85.89 45.46 -97.35
N ALA A 212 85.58 45.03 -98.59
CA ALA A 212 84.32 44.36 -98.91
C ALA A 212 84.14 43.06 -98.12
N VAL A 213 85.20 42.24 -98.01
CA VAL A 213 85.18 40.99 -97.23
C VAL A 213 84.94 41.26 -95.75
N VAL A 214 85.63 42.26 -95.17
CA VAL A 214 85.41 42.63 -93.76
C VAL A 214 83.98 43.14 -93.54
N ALA A 215 83.45 43.95 -94.45
CA ALA A 215 82.09 44.47 -94.37
C ALA A 215 81.03 43.35 -94.48
N GLU A 216 81.23 42.35 -95.35
CA GLU A 216 80.36 41.19 -95.46
C GLU A 216 80.41 40.31 -94.20
N GLU A 217 81.61 40.10 -93.63
CA GLU A 217 81.78 39.36 -92.37
C GLU A 217 81.10 40.09 -91.19
N VAL A 218 81.25 41.41 -91.09
CA VAL A 218 80.57 42.23 -90.07
C VAL A 218 79.05 42.19 -90.25
N GLY A 219 78.55 42.20 -91.49
CA GLY A 219 77.11 42.07 -91.78
C GLY A 219 76.54 40.69 -91.46
N SER A 220 77.33 39.64 -91.70
CA SER A 220 77.02 38.26 -91.31
C SER A 220 76.97 38.13 -89.78
N LEU A 221 77.99 38.65 -89.08
CA LEU A 221 78.05 38.68 -87.62
C LEU A 221 76.87 39.46 -87.03
N ALA A 222 76.52 40.62 -87.58
CA ALA A 222 75.35 41.39 -87.18
C ALA A 222 74.06 40.57 -87.35
N THR A 223 73.87 39.90 -88.49
CA THR A 223 72.69 39.05 -88.71
C THR A 223 72.61 37.90 -87.71
N MET A 224 73.73 37.26 -87.39
CA MET A 224 73.81 36.23 -86.36
C MET A 224 73.48 36.77 -84.96
N SER A 225 74.02 37.95 -84.60
CA SER A 225 73.71 38.62 -83.33
C SER A 225 72.23 39.02 -83.22
N GLY A 226 71.61 39.46 -84.31
CA GLY A 226 70.18 39.80 -84.34
C GLY A 226 69.31 38.59 -84.11
N LYS A 227 69.63 37.47 -84.78
CA LYS A 227 68.93 36.20 -84.55
C LYS A 227 69.04 35.76 -83.09
N ALA A 228 70.23 35.86 -82.49
CA ALA A 228 70.41 35.53 -81.07
C ALA A 228 69.62 36.47 -80.14
N ALA A 229 69.55 37.78 -80.46
CA ALA A 229 68.74 38.73 -79.72
C ALA A 229 67.24 38.43 -79.83
N ASP A 230 66.74 38.07 -81.02
CA ASP A 230 65.36 37.65 -81.23
C ASP A 230 65.03 36.37 -80.43
N GLU A 231 65.92 35.37 -80.45
CA GLU A 231 65.78 34.12 -79.68
C GLU A 231 65.75 34.42 -78.15
N ILE A 232 66.57 35.35 -77.66
CA ILE A 232 66.55 35.81 -76.26
C ILE A 232 65.23 36.51 -75.94
N SER A 233 64.75 37.42 -76.79
CA SER A 233 63.47 38.12 -76.60
C SER A 233 62.31 37.12 -76.51
N GLU A 234 62.26 36.11 -77.38
CA GLU A 234 61.24 35.06 -77.32
C GLU A 234 61.32 34.26 -76.00
N MET A 235 62.53 33.94 -75.53
CA MET A 235 62.73 33.26 -74.24
C MET A 235 62.26 34.12 -73.06
N LEU A 236 62.52 35.43 -73.08
CA LEU A 236 62.11 36.37 -72.02
C LEU A 236 60.59 36.56 -72.02
N GLU A 237 59.95 36.63 -73.18
CA GLU A 237 58.49 36.70 -73.30
C GLU A 237 57.83 35.45 -72.71
N LYS A 238 58.35 34.25 -73.06
CA LYS A 238 57.91 32.99 -72.44
C LYS A 238 58.17 32.95 -70.93
N GLY A 239 59.30 33.48 -70.48
CA GLY A 239 59.65 33.61 -69.07
C GLY A 239 58.67 34.50 -68.30
N LEU A 240 58.37 35.69 -68.84
CA LEU A 240 57.37 36.61 -68.31
C LEU A 240 55.99 35.98 -68.23
N HIS A 241 55.56 35.30 -69.30
CA HIS A 241 54.28 34.60 -69.31
C HIS A 241 54.21 33.52 -68.21
N THR A 242 55.29 32.75 -68.04
CA THR A 242 55.39 31.70 -67.02
C THR A 242 55.34 32.27 -65.60
N VAL A 243 56.07 33.35 -65.32
CA VAL A 243 56.07 33.99 -63.99
C VAL A 243 54.71 34.59 -63.66
N ASN A 244 54.07 35.32 -64.58
CA ASN A 244 52.73 35.86 -64.36
C ASN A 244 51.73 34.72 -64.07
N LYS A 245 51.78 33.63 -64.84
CA LYS A 245 50.92 32.48 -64.61
C LYS A 245 51.15 31.85 -63.22
N ILE A 246 52.39 31.72 -62.77
CA ILE A 246 52.71 31.21 -61.44
C ILE A 246 52.08 32.10 -60.36
N VAL A 247 52.24 33.42 -60.46
CA VAL A 247 51.68 34.37 -59.48
C VAL A 247 50.15 34.29 -59.45
N ASP A 248 49.51 34.30 -60.63
CA ASP A 248 48.04 34.23 -60.73
C ASP A 248 47.50 32.89 -60.18
N ASP A 249 48.06 31.76 -60.62
CA ASP A 249 47.65 30.41 -60.20
C ASP A 249 47.87 30.23 -58.69
N THR A 250 48.99 30.71 -58.14
CA THR A 250 49.32 30.59 -56.72
C THR A 250 48.42 31.48 -55.86
N THR A 251 48.16 32.71 -56.30
CA THR A 251 47.26 33.63 -55.58
C THR A 251 45.87 33.05 -55.48
N LYS A 252 45.29 32.65 -56.62
CA LYS A 252 43.95 32.08 -56.66
C LYS A 252 43.84 30.80 -55.83
N SER A 253 44.81 29.88 -55.97
CA SER A 253 44.78 28.61 -55.24
C SER A 253 44.83 28.81 -53.73
N VAL A 254 45.60 29.79 -53.26
CA VAL A 254 45.76 30.05 -51.82
C VAL A 254 44.55 30.79 -51.26
N GLU A 255 43.95 31.72 -51.99
CA GLU A 255 42.68 32.34 -51.60
C GLU A 255 41.59 31.27 -51.40
N GLU A 256 41.41 30.36 -52.37
CA GLU A 256 40.44 29.26 -52.26
C GLU A 256 40.74 28.33 -51.08
N LEU A 257 42.01 27.94 -50.88
CA LEU A 257 42.41 27.06 -49.77
C LEU A 257 42.20 27.70 -48.40
N VAL A 258 42.51 28.99 -48.25
CA VAL A 258 42.33 29.72 -46.98
C VAL A 258 40.85 29.90 -46.66
N GLU A 259 40.01 30.20 -47.66
CA GLU A 259 38.56 30.29 -47.50
C GLU A 259 37.97 28.96 -47.02
N ASP A 260 38.29 27.85 -47.72
CA ASP A 260 37.81 26.51 -47.37
C ASP A 260 38.29 26.07 -45.99
N ALA A 261 39.57 26.32 -45.66
CA ALA A 261 40.12 25.96 -44.37
C ALA A 261 39.48 26.79 -43.24
N THR A 262 39.24 28.08 -43.45
CA THR A 262 38.56 28.95 -42.47
C THR A 262 37.14 28.44 -42.19
N LYS A 263 36.37 28.12 -43.23
CA LYS A 263 35.03 27.57 -43.10
C LYS A 263 35.01 26.24 -42.34
N ASN A 264 35.96 25.35 -42.62
CA ASN A 264 36.07 24.07 -41.93
C ASN A 264 36.43 24.24 -40.45
N ILE A 265 37.32 25.19 -40.13
CA ILE A 265 37.67 25.52 -38.74
C ILE A 265 36.47 26.10 -38.01
N GLU A 266 35.76 27.07 -38.58
CA GLU A 266 34.57 27.66 -37.97
C GLU A 266 33.47 26.62 -37.71
N SER A 267 33.27 25.70 -38.66
CA SER A 267 32.36 24.56 -38.45
C SER A 267 32.83 23.65 -37.32
N GLY A 268 34.14 23.40 -37.21
CA GLY A 268 34.73 22.59 -36.16
C GLY A 268 34.60 23.25 -34.78
N GLU A 269 34.91 24.54 -34.67
CA GLU A 269 34.72 25.34 -33.46
C GLU A 269 33.25 25.34 -33.02
N GLY A 270 32.30 25.46 -33.96
CA GLY A 270 30.87 25.35 -33.67
C GLY A 270 30.46 23.99 -33.09
N GLN A 271 31.06 22.89 -33.57
CA GLN A 271 30.81 21.55 -33.00
C GLN A 271 31.39 21.40 -31.58
N VAL A 272 32.57 22.00 -31.34
CA VAL A 272 33.19 22.03 -30.01
C VAL A 272 32.30 22.77 -29.01
N GLU A 273 31.79 23.95 -29.39
CA GLU A 273 30.90 24.75 -28.52
C GLU A 273 29.59 24.01 -28.20
N ASN A 274 28.97 23.39 -29.20
CA ASN A 274 27.78 22.57 -29.01
C ASN A 274 28.05 21.39 -28.07
N SER A 275 29.23 20.77 -28.17
CA SER A 275 29.62 19.65 -27.31
C SER A 275 29.84 20.10 -25.87
N LEU A 276 30.48 21.25 -25.65
CA LEU A 276 30.67 21.85 -24.33
C LEU A 276 29.32 22.16 -23.65
N THR A 277 28.39 22.77 -24.40
CA THR A 277 27.03 23.03 -23.91
C THR A 277 26.32 21.73 -23.51
N ALA A 278 26.41 20.69 -24.35
CA ALA A 278 25.81 19.39 -24.05
C ALA A 278 26.42 18.74 -22.79
N PHE A 279 27.71 18.90 -22.55
CA PHE A 279 28.38 18.40 -21.35
C PHE A 279 27.97 19.16 -20.07
N GLU A 280 27.70 20.46 -20.17
CA GLU A 280 27.16 21.24 -19.06
C GLU A 280 25.71 20.81 -18.72
N ASP A 281 24.89 20.56 -19.73
CA ASP A 281 23.54 20.01 -19.56
C ASP A 281 23.56 18.62 -18.92
N ILE A 282 24.47 17.74 -19.36
CA ILE A 282 24.65 16.42 -18.76
C ILE A 282 25.07 16.56 -17.29
N SER A 283 26.03 17.43 -16.98
CA SER A 283 26.48 17.66 -15.60
C SER A 283 25.33 18.11 -14.69
N THR A 284 24.51 19.05 -15.18
CA THR A 284 23.32 19.54 -14.44
C THR A 284 22.32 18.42 -14.19
N ARG A 285 22.04 17.58 -15.21
CA ARG A 285 21.12 16.44 -15.09
C ARG A 285 21.65 15.36 -14.14
N VAL A 286 22.96 15.08 -14.17
CA VAL A 286 23.59 14.13 -13.25
C VAL A 286 23.46 14.59 -11.81
N ASN A 287 23.70 15.88 -11.52
CA ASN A 287 23.50 16.44 -10.18
C ASN A 287 22.06 16.28 -9.69
N LEU A 288 21.06 16.55 -10.56
CA LEU A 288 19.66 16.31 -10.22
C LEU A 288 19.38 14.84 -9.88
N VAL A 289 19.96 13.90 -10.63
CA VAL A 289 19.84 12.46 -10.32
C VAL A 289 20.49 12.14 -8.97
N THR A 290 21.65 12.72 -8.66
CA THR A 290 22.31 12.56 -7.34
C THR A 290 21.42 13.06 -6.21
N ASP A 291 20.74 14.20 -6.37
CA ASP A 291 19.79 14.70 -5.36
C ASP A 291 18.62 13.73 -5.16
N LYS A 292 18.08 13.18 -6.24
CA LYS A 292 17.00 12.16 -6.15
C LYS A 292 17.46 10.86 -5.51
N ILE A 293 18.69 10.43 -5.74
CA ILE A 293 19.27 9.28 -5.03
C ILE A 293 19.34 9.56 -3.52
N SER A 294 19.69 10.78 -3.12
CA SER A 294 19.71 11.18 -1.70
C SER A 294 18.31 11.20 -1.07
N GLU A 295 17.29 11.65 -1.80
CA GLU A 295 15.89 11.57 -1.37
C GLU A 295 15.44 10.11 -1.17
N ILE A 296 15.76 9.22 -2.13
CA ILE A 296 15.42 7.78 -2.03
C ILE A 296 16.13 7.12 -0.84
N SER A 297 17.39 7.45 -0.61
CA SER A 297 18.15 6.94 0.55
C SER A 297 17.51 7.36 1.87
N SER A 298 17.09 8.63 1.98
CA SER A 298 16.39 9.14 3.17
C SER A 298 15.04 8.45 3.37
N ALA A 299 14.24 8.31 2.30
CA ALA A 299 12.96 7.62 2.35
C ALA A 299 13.11 6.13 2.72
N SER A 300 14.15 5.47 2.20
CA SER A 300 14.45 4.06 2.53
C SER A 300 14.81 3.92 4.02
N HIS A 301 15.56 4.87 4.58
CA HIS A 301 15.86 4.89 6.01
C HIS A 301 14.60 5.07 6.87
N GLU A 302 13.70 5.97 6.49
CA GLU A 302 12.40 6.14 7.16
C GLU A 302 11.53 4.87 7.04
N GLN A 303 11.53 4.21 5.89
CA GLN A 303 10.84 2.93 5.70
C GLN A 303 11.38 1.85 6.64
N THR A 304 12.71 1.76 6.84
CA THR A 304 13.29 0.83 7.82
C THR A 304 12.74 1.08 9.22
N ILE A 305 12.65 2.34 9.66
CA ILE A 305 12.07 2.69 10.96
C ILE A 305 10.57 2.30 11.00
N GLY A 306 9.82 2.58 9.95
CA GLY A 306 8.41 2.19 9.83
C GLY A 306 8.20 0.68 9.95
N ILE A 307 9.03 -0.13 9.28
CA ILE A 307 9.00 -1.59 9.35
C ILE A 307 9.28 -2.08 10.78
N GLN A 308 10.22 -1.45 11.49
CA GLN A 308 10.51 -1.81 12.89
C GLN A 308 9.30 -1.55 13.80
N GLU A 309 8.58 -0.44 13.61
CA GLU A 309 7.37 -0.15 14.38
C GLU A 309 6.23 -1.11 14.04
N VAL A 310 6.04 -1.46 12.76
CA VAL A 310 5.05 -2.46 12.35
C VAL A 310 5.40 -3.83 12.92
N SER A 311 6.67 -4.21 12.93
CA SER A 311 7.13 -5.47 13.55
C SER A 311 6.81 -5.51 15.05
N LYS A 312 6.97 -4.39 15.78
CA LYS A 312 6.55 -4.30 17.19
C LYS A 312 5.04 -4.47 17.33
N ALA A 313 4.24 -3.83 16.46
CA ALA A 313 2.79 -3.96 16.49
C ALA A 313 2.31 -5.40 16.22
N ILE A 314 2.93 -6.10 15.27
CA ILE A 314 2.64 -7.51 14.99
C ILE A 314 2.95 -8.39 16.21
N ASN A 315 4.07 -8.16 16.90
CA ASN A 315 4.38 -8.89 18.13
C ASN A 315 3.33 -8.66 19.23
N LEU A 316 2.78 -7.44 19.35
CA LEU A 316 1.69 -7.16 20.28
C LEU A 316 0.39 -7.86 19.88
N LEU A 317 0.08 -7.92 18.58
CA LEU A 317 -1.08 -8.65 18.08
C LEU A 317 -0.96 -10.15 18.36
N GLU A 318 0.23 -10.72 18.15
CA GLU A 318 0.50 -12.13 18.47
C GLU A 318 0.32 -12.42 19.96
N GLN A 319 0.82 -11.54 20.84
CA GLN A 319 0.58 -11.66 22.28
C GLN A 319 -0.92 -11.58 22.65
N ASN A 320 -1.66 -10.67 22.03
CA ASN A 320 -3.11 -10.56 22.26
C ASN A 320 -3.87 -11.79 21.72
N ASN A 321 -3.40 -12.35 20.61
CA ASN A 321 -3.96 -13.55 20.02
C ASN A 321 -3.77 -14.76 20.94
N GLN A 322 -2.55 -14.95 21.44
CA GLN A 322 -2.25 -15.97 22.46
C GLN A 322 -3.09 -15.80 23.72
N ARG A 323 -3.28 -14.56 24.18
CA ARG A 323 -4.16 -14.27 25.32
C ARG A 323 -5.62 -14.64 25.02
N SER A 324 -6.10 -14.37 23.81
CA SER A 324 -7.47 -14.71 23.39
C SER A 324 -7.69 -16.21 23.40
N THR A 325 -6.74 -17.00 22.89
CA THR A 325 -6.76 -18.48 22.97
C THR A 325 -6.76 -18.97 24.42
N LEU A 326 -5.93 -18.39 25.29
CA LEU A 326 -5.87 -18.76 26.72
C LEU A 326 -7.20 -18.48 27.42
N VAL A 327 -7.73 -17.27 27.25
CA VAL A 327 -8.98 -16.83 27.91
C VAL A 327 -10.17 -17.63 27.38
N SER A 328 -10.23 -17.88 26.08
CA SER A 328 -11.23 -18.75 25.47
C SER A 328 -11.19 -20.15 26.09
N ARG A 329 -10.00 -20.78 26.15
CA ARG A 329 -9.86 -22.12 26.73
C ARG A 329 -10.27 -22.15 28.20
N GLN A 330 -9.87 -21.15 28.98
CA GLN A 330 -10.27 -21.03 30.38
C GLN A 330 -11.80 -20.88 30.52
N ALA A 331 -12.44 -20.06 29.69
CA ALA A 331 -13.89 -19.87 29.69
C ALA A 331 -14.64 -21.16 29.30
N PHE A 332 -14.11 -21.91 28.33
CA PHE A 332 -14.62 -23.22 27.96
C PHE A 332 -14.54 -24.22 29.14
N GLU A 333 -13.38 -24.33 29.79
CA GLU A 333 -13.19 -25.22 30.94
C GLU A 333 -14.10 -24.86 32.12
N ILE A 334 -14.27 -23.57 32.42
CA ILE A 334 -15.23 -23.08 33.42
C ILE A 334 -16.66 -23.48 33.03
N SER A 335 -17.03 -23.38 31.76
CA SER A 335 -18.37 -23.74 31.29
C SER A 335 -18.65 -25.23 31.42
N VAL A 336 -17.65 -26.08 31.17
CA VAL A 336 -17.75 -27.52 31.40
C VAL A 336 -17.95 -27.82 32.88
N SER A 337 -17.13 -27.22 33.76
CA SER A 337 -17.26 -27.41 35.22
C SER A 337 -18.59 -26.89 35.76
N LEU A 338 -19.07 -25.74 35.30
CA LEU A 338 -20.40 -25.24 35.66
C LEU A 338 -21.51 -26.20 35.23
N ASN A 339 -21.39 -26.82 34.05
CA ASN A 339 -22.38 -27.79 33.59
C ASN A 339 -22.37 -29.07 34.45
N GLU A 340 -21.20 -29.51 34.94
CA GLU A 340 -21.10 -30.60 35.92
C GLU A 340 -21.81 -30.26 37.24
N GLU A 341 -21.61 -29.04 37.77
CA GLU A 341 -22.29 -28.56 38.97
C GLU A 341 -23.81 -28.47 38.78
N PHE A 342 -24.29 -28.01 37.61
CA PHE A 342 -25.73 -27.98 37.31
C PHE A 342 -26.33 -29.38 37.20
N ASN A 343 -25.62 -30.35 36.61
CA ASN A 343 -26.05 -31.73 36.55
C ASN A 343 -26.14 -32.36 37.96
N GLU A 344 -25.22 -32.02 38.86
CA GLU A 344 -25.28 -32.51 40.24
C GLU A 344 -26.43 -31.86 41.04
N LEU A 345 -26.66 -30.56 40.86
CA LEU A 345 -27.83 -29.88 41.41
C LEU A 345 -29.13 -30.50 40.89
N GLU A 346 -29.19 -30.86 39.62
CA GLU A 346 -30.33 -31.55 39.01
C GLU A 346 -30.63 -32.89 39.71
N LYS A 347 -29.63 -33.73 39.95
CA LYS A 347 -29.81 -34.96 40.74
C LYS A 347 -30.31 -34.70 42.15
N GLN A 348 -29.82 -33.62 42.80
CA GLN A 348 -30.30 -33.24 44.13
C GLN A 348 -31.78 -32.83 44.10
N PHE A 349 -32.20 -32.06 43.10
CA PHE A 349 -33.61 -31.73 42.91
C PHE A 349 -34.47 -32.97 42.69
N GLU A 350 -34.05 -33.89 41.82
CA GLU A 350 -34.76 -35.16 41.59
C GLU A 350 -34.90 -35.97 42.89
N SER A 351 -33.83 -36.06 43.67
CA SER A 351 -33.85 -36.72 44.98
C SER A 351 -34.84 -36.07 45.94
N ILE A 352 -34.83 -34.75 46.09
CA ILE A 352 -35.78 -34.02 46.95
C ILE A 352 -37.21 -34.19 46.45
N PHE A 353 -37.45 -34.06 45.14
CA PHE A 353 -38.78 -34.24 44.57
C PHE A 353 -39.31 -35.65 44.78
N SER A 354 -38.47 -36.69 44.63
CA SER A 354 -38.87 -38.07 44.90
C SER A 354 -39.30 -38.30 46.36
N GLN A 355 -38.72 -37.56 47.32
CA GLN A 355 -39.11 -37.63 48.74
C GLN A 355 -40.43 -36.90 49.03
N VAL A 356 -40.69 -35.80 48.31
CA VAL A 356 -41.92 -34.99 48.44
C VAL A 356 -43.10 -35.63 47.72
N TYR A 357 -42.86 -36.27 46.56
CA TYR A 357 -43.87 -36.86 45.68
C TYR A 357 -43.72 -38.40 45.66
N LYS A 358 -44.31 -39.07 46.66
CA LYS A 358 -44.15 -40.52 46.90
C LYS A 358 -44.79 -41.44 45.86
N ASP A 359 -45.64 -40.93 44.96
CA ASP A 359 -46.31 -41.69 43.91
C ASP A 359 -45.53 -41.74 42.58
N GLY A 360 -44.32 -41.17 42.55
CA GLY A 360 -43.52 -41.05 41.33
C GLY A 360 -43.97 -39.91 40.41
N SER A 361 -44.89 -39.05 40.85
CA SER A 361 -45.24 -37.84 40.12
C SER A 361 -44.12 -36.80 40.21
N SER A 362 -43.56 -36.40 39.08
CA SER A 362 -42.70 -35.22 39.02
C SER A 362 -43.56 -33.96 39.05
N PRO A 363 -43.15 -32.88 39.74
CA PRO A 363 -43.86 -31.63 39.64
C PRO A 363 -43.85 -31.14 38.19
N LYS A 364 -45.03 -30.78 37.67
CA LYS A 364 -45.15 -30.09 36.39
C LYS A 364 -44.56 -28.69 36.55
N ILE A 365 -43.33 -28.52 36.11
CA ILE A 365 -42.71 -27.20 35.95
C ILE A 365 -43.28 -26.61 34.66
N GLU A 366 -44.23 -25.69 34.80
CA GLU A 366 -44.67 -24.90 33.65
C GLU A 366 -43.52 -24.01 33.17
N LEU A 367 -43.24 -24.08 31.88
CA LEU A 367 -42.33 -23.17 31.21
C LEU A 367 -42.91 -21.75 31.31
N SER A 368 -42.14 -20.83 31.86
CA SER A 368 -42.57 -19.45 32.04
C SER A 368 -42.62 -18.68 30.72
N ASP A 369 -43.53 -17.73 30.59
CA ASP A 369 -43.51 -16.77 29.49
C ASP A 369 -42.24 -15.89 29.57
N PHE A 370 -41.65 -15.58 28.42
CA PHE A 370 -40.63 -14.55 28.24
C PHE A 370 -41.30 -13.18 28.19
N LYS A 371 -41.02 -12.33 29.19
CA LYS A 371 -41.55 -10.96 29.23
C LYS A 371 -40.57 -9.99 28.59
N TRP A 372 -41.10 -9.07 27.79
CA TRP A 372 -40.36 -7.91 27.30
C TRP A 372 -39.80 -7.09 28.47
N ASN A 373 -38.64 -6.48 28.25
CA ASN A 373 -37.98 -5.57 29.16
C ASN A 373 -37.45 -4.38 28.36
N ASP A 374 -37.65 -3.16 28.84
CA ASP A 374 -37.21 -1.94 28.14
C ASP A 374 -35.69 -1.87 27.93
N LYS A 375 -34.91 -2.69 28.65
CA LYS A 375 -33.47 -2.88 28.39
C LYS A 375 -33.16 -3.44 26.99
N PHE A 376 -34.13 -4.07 26.34
CA PHE A 376 -33.96 -4.64 24.99
C PHE A 376 -34.20 -3.60 23.89
N LEU A 377 -34.56 -2.36 24.24
CA LEU A 377 -34.79 -1.31 23.25
C LEU A 377 -33.48 -0.87 22.62
N LEU A 378 -33.37 -1.04 21.30
CA LEU A 378 -32.30 -0.55 20.46
C LEU A 378 -32.48 0.94 20.14
N GLY A 379 -33.73 1.40 20.07
CA GLY A 379 -34.08 2.72 19.54
C GLY A 379 -34.21 2.74 18.02
N VAL A 380 -34.29 1.56 17.40
CA VAL A 380 -34.62 1.36 15.99
C VAL A 380 -36.02 0.75 15.96
N ASN A 381 -37.04 1.59 15.74
CA ASN A 381 -38.45 1.22 15.96
C ASN A 381 -38.85 -0.08 15.23
N GLU A 382 -38.37 -0.26 14.00
CA GLU A 382 -38.64 -1.46 13.18
C GLU A 382 -38.10 -2.72 13.88
N MET A 383 -36.83 -2.71 14.29
CA MET A 383 -36.20 -3.85 14.98
C MET A 383 -36.78 -4.10 16.38
N ASP A 384 -37.07 -3.03 17.12
CA ASP A 384 -37.71 -3.13 18.44
C ASP A 384 -39.09 -3.81 18.36
N ASP A 385 -39.84 -3.58 17.29
CA ASP A 385 -41.14 -4.22 17.07
C ASP A 385 -40.99 -5.68 16.62
N GLU A 386 -40.01 -5.99 15.78
CA GLU A 386 -39.69 -7.37 15.38
C GLU A 386 -39.21 -8.22 16.56
N HIS A 387 -38.37 -7.67 17.44
CA HIS A 387 -37.95 -8.34 18.67
C HIS A 387 -39.13 -8.66 19.59
N LYS A 388 -40.12 -7.75 19.72
CA LYS A 388 -41.36 -8.04 20.47
C LYS A 388 -42.16 -9.16 19.83
N ILE A 389 -42.21 -9.23 18.49
CA ILE A 389 -42.89 -10.30 17.76
C ILE A 389 -42.16 -11.64 17.97
N LEU A 390 -40.82 -11.65 17.94
CA LEU A 390 -40.02 -12.83 18.30
C LEU A 390 -40.34 -13.33 19.71
N ILE A 391 -40.39 -12.43 20.71
CA ILE A 391 -40.80 -12.80 22.08
C ILE A 391 -42.22 -13.37 22.10
N ALA A 392 -43.17 -12.77 21.37
CA ALA A 392 -44.54 -13.27 21.29
C ALA A 392 -44.61 -14.68 20.68
N LYS A 393 -43.82 -14.94 19.64
CA LYS A 393 -43.71 -16.26 18.99
C LYS A 393 -43.06 -17.29 19.91
N ILE A 394 -41.98 -16.93 20.62
CA ILE A 394 -41.39 -17.76 21.68
C ILE A 394 -42.46 -18.12 22.73
N ASN A 395 -43.25 -17.16 23.19
CA ASN A 395 -44.32 -17.41 24.17
C ASN A 395 -45.44 -18.31 23.62
N LYS A 396 -45.78 -18.19 22.34
CA LYS A 396 -46.75 -19.07 21.68
C LYS A 396 -46.23 -20.51 21.65
N LEU A 397 -44.95 -20.69 21.32
CA LEU A 397 -44.26 -21.97 21.34
C LEU A 397 -44.19 -22.57 22.76
N VAL A 398 -43.83 -21.76 23.76
CA VAL A 398 -43.84 -22.14 25.19
C VAL A 398 -45.22 -22.64 25.63
N LYS A 399 -46.30 -21.96 25.22
CA LYS A 399 -47.67 -22.38 25.52
C LYS A 399 -48.04 -23.71 24.88
N SER A 400 -47.60 -23.98 23.64
CA SER A 400 -47.79 -25.31 23.02
C SER A 400 -46.97 -26.40 23.70
N LEU A 401 -45.74 -26.09 24.15
CA LEU A 401 -44.88 -27.02 24.89
C LEU A 401 -45.49 -27.42 26.24
N ASN A 402 -46.06 -26.45 26.98
CA ASN A 402 -46.78 -26.69 28.24
C ASN A 402 -48.08 -27.51 28.07
N LYS A 403 -48.76 -27.37 26.93
CA LYS A 403 -49.99 -28.12 26.61
C LYS A 403 -49.72 -29.50 26.00
N GLU A 404 -48.46 -29.83 25.73
CA GLU A 404 -48.02 -31.11 25.13
C GLU A 404 -48.72 -31.45 23.81
N ASN A 405 -49.07 -30.45 23.02
CA ASN A 405 -49.70 -30.64 21.71
C ASN A 405 -48.64 -30.63 20.61
N GLN A 406 -48.20 -31.83 20.19
CA GLN A 406 -47.12 -32.02 19.22
C GLN A 406 -47.32 -31.24 17.91
N LYS A 407 -48.52 -31.30 17.32
CA LYS A 407 -48.83 -30.56 16.09
C LYS A 407 -48.66 -29.05 16.25
N LEU A 408 -49.13 -28.50 17.37
CA LEU A 408 -48.97 -27.07 17.66
C LEU A 408 -47.51 -26.69 17.97
N ILE A 409 -46.74 -27.60 18.56
CA ILE A 409 -45.30 -27.39 18.82
C ILE A 409 -44.56 -27.25 17.50
N GLU A 410 -44.79 -28.17 16.56
CA GLU A 410 -44.19 -28.14 15.22
C GLU A 410 -44.58 -26.88 14.44
N GLU A 411 -45.88 -26.56 14.39
CA GLU A 411 -46.38 -25.35 13.73
C GLU A 411 -45.77 -24.07 14.32
N ASN A 412 -45.73 -23.95 15.65
CA ASN A 412 -45.17 -22.75 16.30
C ASN A 412 -43.63 -22.69 16.22
N PHE A 413 -42.94 -23.84 16.13
CA PHE A 413 -41.49 -23.88 15.93
C PHE A 413 -41.13 -23.38 14.53
N ILE A 414 -41.83 -23.85 13.49
CA ILE A 414 -41.66 -23.38 12.11
C ILE A 414 -41.96 -21.88 12.03
N ASP A 415 -43.06 -21.42 12.62
CA ASP A 415 -43.46 -20.01 12.64
C ASP A 415 -42.45 -19.08 13.35
N LEU A 416 -41.75 -19.60 14.37
CA LEU A 416 -40.65 -18.88 15.03
C LEU A 416 -39.41 -18.85 14.14
N ARG A 417 -38.98 -20.01 13.62
CA ARG A 417 -37.79 -20.14 12.75
C ARG A 417 -37.89 -19.23 11.53
N ASP A 418 -39.01 -19.30 10.81
CA ASP A 418 -39.20 -18.54 9.58
C ASP A 418 -39.22 -17.03 9.84
N TYR A 419 -39.75 -16.62 11.00
CA TYR A 419 -39.71 -15.23 11.40
C TYR A 419 -38.33 -14.77 11.88
N THR A 420 -37.54 -15.64 12.52
CA THR A 420 -36.13 -15.35 12.84
C THR A 420 -35.31 -15.13 11.57
N VAL A 421 -35.52 -15.95 10.53
CA VAL A 421 -34.85 -15.76 9.22
C VAL A 421 -35.27 -14.43 8.59
N LEU A 422 -36.55 -14.08 8.65
CA LEU A 422 -37.06 -12.81 8.15
C LEU A 422 -36.40 -11.62 8.88
N HIS A 423 -36.42 -11.66 10.21
CA HIS A 423 -35.83 -10.64 11.07
C HIS A 423 -34.35 -10.41 10.77
N PHE A 424 -33.53 -11.48 10.71
CA PHE A 424 -32.11 -11.35 10.39
C PHE A 424 -31.87 -10.72 9.03
N ARG A 425 -32.69 -11.06 8.02
CA ARG A 425 -32.59 -10.43 6.71
C ARG A 425 -32.91 -8.93 6.79
N ASP A 426 -33.96 -8.57 7.52
CA ASP A 426 -34.38 -7.17 7.65
C ASP A 426 -33.34 -6.35 8.45
N GLU A 427 -32.69 -6.95 9.45
CA GLU A 427 -31.51 -6.39 10.16
C GLU A 427 -30.30 -6.25 9.24
N GLU A 428 -29.98 -7.26 8.43
CA GLU A 428 -28.87 -7.23 7.47
C GLU A 428 -29.07 -6.14 6.41
N GLU A 429 -30.28 -5.99 5.90
CA GLU A 429 -30.64 -4.89 5.01
C GLU A 429 -30.48 -3.53 5.71
N PHE A 430 -30.90 -3.41 6.97
CA PHE A 430 -30.70 -2.19 7.76
C PHE A 430 -29.21 -1.88 7.94
N MET A 431 -28.40 -2.87 8.36
CA MET A 431 -26.97 -2.74 8.56
C MET A 431 -26.25 -2.28 7.29
N GLN A 432 -26.62 -2.83 6.13
CA GLN A 432 -26.09 -2.39 4.83
C GLN A 432 -26.49 -0.95 4.51
N ARG A 433 -27.75 -0.55 4.77
CA ARG A 433 -28.22 0.83 4.56
C ARG A 433 -27.43 1.84 5.40
N VAL A 434 -27.10 1.51 6.64
CA VAL A 434 -26.32 2.38 7.55
C VAL A 434 -24.81 2.19 7.43
N GLN A 435 -24.34 1.38 6.47
CA GLN A 435 -22.93 1.08 6.25
C GLN A 435 -22.23 0.61 7.54
N TYR A 436 -22.85 -0.33 8.24
CA TYR A 436 -22.31 -0.88 9.47
C TYR A 436 -20.99 -1.62 9.21
N PRO A 437 -19.85 -1.22 9.84
CA PRO A 437 -18.53 -1.77 9.52
C PRO A 437 -18.40 -3.27 9.81
N ASP A 438 -19.07 -3.76 10.85
CA ASP A 438 -18.95 -5.16 11.28
C ASP A 438 -20.07 -6.05 10.70
N PHE A 439 -20.67 -5.63 9.57
CA PHE A 439 -21.76 -6.35 8.90
C PHE A 439 -21.45 -7.84 8.68
N GLU A 440 -20.28 -8.16 8.13
CA GLU A 440 -19.92 -9.55 7.81
C GLU A 440 -19.78 -10.40 9.09
N ALA A 441 -19.16 -9.85 10.13
CA ALA A 441 -19.02 -10.51 11.42
C ALA A 441 -20.40 -10.74 12.08
N HIS A 442 -21.30 -9.76 11.97
CA HIS A 442 -22.67 -9.87 12.48
C HIS A 442 -23.46 -10.93 11.71
N SER A 443 -23.47 -10.89 10.37
CA SER A 443 -24.17 -11.88 9.55
C SER A 443 -23.65 -13.29 9.81
N LYS A 444 -22.36 -13.45 10.13
CA LYS A 444 -21.82 -14.75 10.56
C LYS A 444 -22.42 -15.26 11.86
N ILE A 445 -22.76 -14.36 12.79
CA ILE A 445 -23.49 -14.72 14.03
C ILE A 445 -24.90 -15.20 13.68
N HIS A 446 -25.59 -14.58 12.72
CA HIS A 446 -26.89 -15.06 12.23
C HIS A 446 -26.80 -16.46 11.63
N GLU A 447 -25.84 -16.70 10.74
CA GLU A 447 -25.62 -18.03 10.14
C GLU A 447 -25.41 -19.11 11.21
N ASN A 448 -24.52 -18.84 12.16
CA ASN A 448 -24.22 -19.75 13.26
C ASN A 448 -25.47 -20.03 14.12
N MET A 449 -26.30 -19.00 14.34
CA MET A 449 -27.53 -19.15 15.09
C MET A 449 -28.56 -19.99 14.34
N LEU A 450 -28.78 -19.73 13.04
CA LEU A 450 -29.71 -20.51 12.23
C LEU A 450 -29.28 -21.98 12.15
N ALA A 451 -27.98 -22.25 12.05
CA ALA A 451 -27.45 -23.61 12.13
C ALA A 451 -27.78 -24.28 13.47
N LYS A 452 -27.62 -23.56 14.60
CA LYS A 452 -27.98 -24.07 15.92
C LYS A 452 -29.48 -24.29 16.08
N PHE A 453 -30.31 -23.38 15.57
CA PHE A 453 -31.76 -23.52 15.52
C PHE A 453 -32.17 -24.77 14.74
N GLY A 454 -31.51 -25.02 13.61
CA GLY A 454 -31.68 -26.22 12.78
C GLY A 454 -31.36 -27.52 13.54
N SER A 455 -30.39 -27.52 14.44
CA SER A 455 -30.04 -28.72 15.24
C SER A 455 -31.15 -29.19 16.20
N PHE A 456 -32.04 -28.28 16.62
CA PHE A 456 -33.19 -28.63 17.47
C PHE A 456 -34.39 -29.13 16.66
N GLN A 457 -34.40 -28.89 15.34
CA GLN A 457 -35.53 -29.19 14.47
C GLN A 457 -35.90 -30.69 14.50
N GLU A 458 -34.89 -31.57 14.42
CA GLU A 458 -35.11 -33.02 14.47
C GLU A 458 -35.76 -33.45 15.79
N GLN A 459 -35.24 -32.95 16.92
CA GLN A 459 -35.76 -33.23 18.26
C GLN A 459 -37.17 -32.71 18.49
N VAL A 460 -37.51 -31.58 17.85
CA VAL A 460 -38.86 -31.02 17.87
C VAL A 460 -39.84 -31.95 17.15
N PHE A 461 -39.47 -32.45 15.97
CA PHE A 461 -40.35 -33.28 15.13
C PHE A 461 -40.49 -34.72 15.62
N ASP A 462 -39.45 -35.31 16.21
CA ASP A 462 -39.49 -36.67 16.74
C ASP A 462 -40.02 -36.75 18.18
N GLY A 463 -40.22 -35.59 18.83
CA GLY A 463 -40.75 -35.47 20.19
C GLY A 463 -39.73 -35.76 21.30
N THR A 464 -38.44 -35.88 20.99
CA THR A 464 -37.36 -36.12 21.95
C THR A 464 -36.80 -34.85 22.59
N LEU A 465 -37.28 -33.68 22.17
CA LEU A 465 -36.84 -32.38 22.65
C LEU A 465 -36.85 -32.23 24.17
N ASP A 466 -35.70 -31.88 24.74
CA ASP A 466 -35.66 -31.28 26.07
C ASP A 466 -36.24 -29.85 26.01
N LYS A 467 -37.54 -29.77 26.28
CA LYS A 467 -38.33 -28.54 26.20
C LYS A 467 -37.76 -27.42 27.08
N LYS A 468 -37.18 -27.76 28.24
CA LYS A 468 -36.66 -26.77 29.19
C LYS A 468 -35.35 -26.18 28.68
N LYS A 469 -34.43 -27.06 28.28
CA LYS A 469 -33.15 -26.66 27.69
C LYS A 469 -33.35 -25.83 26.43
N PHE A 470 -34.30 -26.22 25.58
CA PHE A 470 -34.63 -25.50 24.36
C PHE A 470 -35.22 -24.10 24.64
N VAL A 471 -36.19 -23.98 25.55
CA VAL A 471 -36.76 -22.66 25.90
C VAL A 471 -35.74 -21.77 26.60
N ALA A 472 -34.87 -22.32 27.44
CA ALA A 472 -33.77 -21.58 28.04
C ALA A 472 -32.81 -21.04 26.97
N PHE A 473 -32.44 -21.88 26.01
CA PHE A 473 -31.63 -21.50 24.86
C PHE A 473 -32.26 -20.32 24.08
N LEU A 474 -33.54 -20.43 23.69
CA LEU A 474 -34.23 -19.37 22.93
C LEU A 474 -34.23 -18.02 23.65
N LYS A 475 -34.51 -18.02 24.96
CA LYS A 475 -34.53 -16.80 25.77
C LYS A 475 -33.15 -16.20 25.94
N ASN A 476 -32.18 -17.02 26.34
CA ASN A 476 -30.81 -16.56 26.61
C ASN A 476 -30.16 -16.04 25.32
N TRP A 477 -30.37 -16.74 24.21
CA TRP A 477 -29.89 -16.32 22.92
C TRP A 477 -30.46 -14.96 22.52
N LEU A 478 -31.79 -14.80 22.52
CA LEU A 478 -32.40 -13.55 22.06
C LEU A 478 -31.91 -12.37 22.92
N VAL A 479 -31.83 -12.54 24.24
CA VAL A 479 -31.29 -11.51 25.13
C VAL A 479 -29.82 -11.20 24.83
N SER A 480 -29.00 -12.23 24.65
CA SER A 480 -27.57 -12.06 24.37
C SER A 480 -27.32 -11.42 23.01
N HIS A 481 -28.15 -11.71 22.02
CA HIS A 481 -28.03 -11.18 20.67
C HIS A 481 -28.41 -9.71 20.65
N ILE A 482 -29.59 -9.37 21.16
CA ILE A 482 -30.08 -7.97 21.26
C ILE A 482 -29.08 -7.10 22.02
N LEU A 483 -28.67 -7.53 23.22
CA LEU A 483 -27.82 -6.71 24.08
C LEU A 483 -26.35 -6.71 23.66
N GLY A 484 -25.86 -7.81 23.10
CA GLY A 484 -24.45 -8.01 22.81
C GLY A 484 -24.05 -7.69 21.37
N VAL A 485 -24.99 -7.77 20.43
CA VAL A 485 -24.73 -7.71 18.99
C VAL A 485 -25.57 -6.60 18.35
N ASP A 486 -26.89 -6.64 18.49
CA ASP A 486 -27.81 -5.74 17.77
C ASP A 486 -27.66 -4.29 18.24
N MET A 487 -27.37 -4.10 19.54
CA MET A 487 -27.04 -2.80 20.11
C MET A 487 -25.87 -2.11 19.40
N GLN A 488 -24.94 -2.86 18.82
CA GLN A 488 -23.77 -2.28 18.15
C GLN A 488 -24.14 -1.58 16.84
N TYR A 489 -24.97 -2.20 15.99
CA TYR A 489 -25.45 -1.53 14.78
C TYR A 489 -26.41 -0.40 15.13
N ALA A 490 -27.17 -0.53 16.21
CA ALA A 490 -28.08 0.52 16.67
C ALA A 490 -27.31 1.78 17.10
N GLU A 491 -26.26 1.61 17.90
CA GLU A 491 -25.36 2.70 18.29
C GLU A 491 -24.63 3.32 17.09
N HIS A 492 -24.21 2.51 16.11
CA HIS A 492 -23.65 3.02 14.86
C HIS A 492 -24.66 3.86 14.08
N SER A 493 -25.89 3.38 13.94
CA SER A 493 -26.96 4.09 13.22
C SER A 493 -27.35 5.44 13.82
N LYS A 494 -27.06 5.68 15.11
CA LYS A 494 -27.26 6.99 15.76
C LYS A 494 -26.19 8.02 15.39
N ARG A 495 -25.06 7.57 14.85
CA ARG A 495 -23.88 8.40 14.52
C ARG A 495 -23.79 8.75 13.04
N VAL A 496 -24.48 7.99 12.19
CA VAL A 496 -24.63 8.19 10.74
C VAL A 496 -25.96 8.87 10.48
#